data_AF-C0E1S4-F1
#
_entry.id   AF-C0E1S4-F1
#
_cell.length_a   1.000
_cell.length_b   1.000
_cell.length_c   1.000
_cell.angle_alpha   90.00
_cell.angle_beta   90.00
_cell.angle_gamma   90.00
#
_symmetry.space_group_name_H-M   'P 1'
#
loop_
_entity.id
_entity.type
_entity.pdbx_description
1 polymer ?
#
loop_
_entity_poly.entity_id
_entity_poly.type
_entity_poly.pdbx_seq_one_letter_code
_entity_poly.pdbx_strand_id
1 'polypeptide(L)'
;VGAGAAADATETTVVPAVSEEFPPRPTPPMQSRRAAHAAPADPRMSPSRNPQGRAAGQHSAHAAQAGQVQRHRRAELDADDYDSYEDRPRKGLRIALIVVAVLSLGVAAAFAYQYFSPTILPTKNNVTVPDLRNQTKEDALAALEKLGLKTEVVNDASADVQEDHVVGTDPTANSTVKSGSTITVTVSSGRENTSVPDLSGKTTAEASAILKKKGLDLDPVVREGSSPKVERGKIMEQNPSAGTQVSKGSKVTITVSTGEATTRVPVVTGMQWSQAEGNLTSLGFEPVVEFVDGSEPDGTVISVDGEGTQMPAKSKINVKVSNGSLIQTPNLTNMTVDAAYSALQAAGWKGNRSQIVLGDPVKTGALVNGGRIAQQTPAAGSPVRKDGTVTVQLWEFDITAIGR
;
A
#
# COMPACT_ATOMS: atom_id res chain seq x y z
N VAL A 1 -35.21 -33.03 63.31
CA VAL A 1 -35.59 -34.06 62.30
C VAL A 1 -35.57 -33.33 60.96
N GLY A 2 -34.65 -33.51 60.02
CA GLY A 2 -33.79 -34.63 59.67
C GLY A 2 -34.01 -34.90 58.17
N ALA A 3 -32.92 -34.85 57.39
CA ALA A 3 -32.78 -35.29 55.99
C ALA A 3 -33.54 -34.47 54.92
N GLY A 4 -33.03 -34.29 53.70
CA GLY A 4 -31.83 -34.82 53.07
C GLY A 4 -31.67 -34.17 51.69
N ALA A 5 -30.44 -33.82 51.36
CA ALA A 5 -30.04 -33.36 50.03
C ALA A 5 -30.08 -34.52 49.03
N ALA A 6 -30.62 -34.28 47.85
CA ALA A 6 -30.48 -35.16 46.69
C ALA A 6 -29.77 -34.39 45.58
N ALA A 7 -28.67 -34.98 45.14
CA ALA A 7 -27.81 -34.53 44.08
C ALA A 7 -28.24 -35.10 42.72
N ASP A 8 -27.71 -34.47 41.68
CA ASP A 8 -27.20 -35.07 40.45
C ASP A 8 -28.18 -35.45 39.32
N ALA A 9 -28.02 -34.74 38.19
CA ALA A 9 -27.73 -35.34 36.88
C ALA A 9 -27.52 -34.21 35.86
N THR A 10 -26.26 -33.97 35.48
CA THR A 10 -25.89 -33.15 34.31
C THR A 10 -25.77 -34.08 33.11
N GLU A 11 -26.74 -34.02 32.20
CA GLU A 11 -26.73 -34.81 30.97
C GLU A 11 -25.75 -34.18 29.97
N THR A 12 -24.54 -34.75 29.91
CA THR A 12 -23.51 -34.41 28.91
C THR A 12 -23.76 -35.26 27.67
N THR A 13 -24.37 -34.66 26.64
CA THR A 13 -24.48 -35.28 25.32
C THR A 13 -23.15 -35.15 24.58
N VAL A 14 -22.42 -36.25 24.51
CA VAL A 14 -21.22 -36.42 23.68
C VAL A 14 -21.65 -36.69 22.24
N VAL A 15 -21.36 -35.76 21.33
CA VAL A 15 -21.56 -35.93 19.88
C VAL A 15 -20.28 -36.56 19.29
N PRO A 16 -20.38 -37.65 18.50
CA PRO A 16 -19.19 -38.30 17.96
C PRO A 16 -18.52 -37.47 16.85
N ALA A 17 -17.19 -37.43 16.87
CA ALA A 17 -16.36 -36.79 15.86
C ALA A 17 -16.50 -37.51 14.51
N VAL A 18 -17.04 -36.80 13.52
CA VAL A 18 -16.97 -37.20 12.11
C VAL A 18 -15.57 -36.85 11.61
N SER A 19 -14.78 -37.88 11.28
CA SER A 19 -13.52 -37.73 10.57
C SER A 19 -13.82 -37.31 9.14
N GLU A 20 -13.62 -36.03 8.82
CA GLU A 20 -13.61 -35.57 7.44
C GLU A 20 -12.27 -35.93 6.78
N GLU A 21 -12.36 -36.83 5.81
CA GLU A 21 -11.28 -37.32 4.98
C GLU A 21 -10.79 -36.20 4.04
N PHE A 22 -9.55 -35.78 4.23
CA PHE A 22 -8.86 -34.79 3.39
C PHE A 22 -8.63 -35.38 1.98
N PRO A 23 -9.04 -34.70 0.88
CA PRO A 23 -8.65 -35.15 -0.46
C PRO A 23 -7.14 -34.96 -0.68
N PRO A 24 -6.47 -35.86 -1.44
CA PRO A 24 -5.02 -35.80 -1.65
C PRO A 24 -4.60 -34.61 -2.52
N ARG A 25 -3.44 -34.04 -2.21
CA ARG A 25 -2.81 -32.95 -2.98
C ARG A 25 -2.46 -33.41 -4.40
N PRO A 26 -2.63 -32.55 -5.42
CA PRO A 26 -2.10 -32.85 -6.75
C PRO A 26 -0.57 -32.81 -6.75
N THR A 27 0.04 -33.83 -7.33
CA THR A 27 1.48 -33.96 -7.57
C THR A 27 1.97 -32.99 -8.66
N PRO A 28 3.19 -32.44 -8.54
CA PRO A 28 3.78 -31.65 -9.63
C PRO A 28 4.32 -32.56 -10.74
N PRO A 29 4.20 -32.19 -12.03
CA PRO A 29 4.79 -32.98 -13.11
C PRO A 29 6.32 -32.81 -13.15
N MET A 30 7.02 -33.93 -13.30
CA MET A 30 8.46 -34.02 -13.51
C MET A 30 8.86 -33.60 -14.94
N GLN A 31 9.82 -32.68 -14.99
CA GLN A 31 10.92 -32.48 -15.94
C GLN A 31 10.87 -33.13 -17.34
N SER A 32 11.00 -32.30 -18.38
CA SER A 32 11.66 -32.68 -19.63
C SER A 32 13.07 -32.09 -19.70
N ARG A 33 14.04 -32.97 -19.52
CA ARG A 33 15.48 -32.79 -19.73
C ARG A 33 15.75 -32.68 -21.24
N ARG A 34 16.50 -31.68 -21.72
CA ARG A 34 17.18 -31.78 -23.02
C ARG A 34 18.61 -31.27 -22.94
N ALA A 35 19.46 -32.01 -23.65
CA ALA A 35 20.89 -32.14 -23.46
C ALA A 35 21.74 -31.06 -24.15
N ALA A 36 22.99 -31.02 -23.68
CA ALA A 36 24.12 -30.20 -24.11
C ALA A 36 24.43 -30.23 -25.62
N HIS A 37 25.04 -29.15 -26.10
CA HIS A 37 26.02 -29.18 -27.20
C HIS A 37 27.17 -28.21 -26.88
N ALA A 38 28.38 -28.65 -27.20
CA ALA A 38 29.68 -28.14 -26.79
C ALA A 38 30.29 -27.13 -27.79
N ALA A 39 31.19 -26.27 -27.27
CA ALA A 39 32.50 -25.74 -27.75
C ALA A 39 32.89 -25.80 -29.26
N PRO A 40 33.78 -24.91 -29.82
CA PRO A 40 35.11 -24.48 -29.29
C PRO A 40 35.51 -22.98 -29.50
N ALA A 41 36.43 -22.38 -28.72
CA ALA A 41 37.89 -22.13 -28.94
C ALA A 41 38.24 -21.58 -30.36
N ASP A 42 39.07 -20.56 -30.64
CA ASP A 42 40.36 -20.12 -30.06
C ASP A 42 40.78 -18.74 -30.73
N PRO A 43 42.06 -18.27 -30.86
CA PRO A 43 42.66 -17.12 -30.14
C PRO A 43 43.18 -15.97 -31.03
N ARG A 44 43.74 -14.90 -30.41
CA ARG A 44 44.93 -14.10 -30.84
C ARG A 44 45.15 -12.93 -29.88
N MET A 45 46.20 -12.95 -29.06
CA MET A 45 47.57 -12.43 -29.30
C MET A 45 47.81 -11.09 -28.58
N SER A 46 48.74 -11.18 -27.63
CA SER A 46 49.53 -10.15 -26.91
C SER A 46 50.35 -9.26 -27.90
N PRO A 47 51.28 -8.35 -27.49
CA PRO A 47 51.82 -8.09 -26.15
C PRO A 47 52.16 -6.62 -25.79
N SER A 48 52.62 -6.44 -24.53
CA SER A 48 53.94 -5.86 -24.19
C SER A 48 53.98 -4.57 -23.34
N ARG A 49 54.75 -4.71 -22.26
CA ARG A 49 55.68 -3.74 -21.64
C ARG A 49 55.15 -2.60 -20.76
N ASN A 50 55.18 -2.90 -19.46
CA ASN A 50 55.79 -2.08 -18.39
C ASN A 50 57.25 -1.66 -18.73
N PRO A 51 57.97 -0.79 -17.98
CA PRO A 51 57.62 -0.14 -16.70
C PRO A 51 58.11 1.34 -16.55
N GLN A 52 58.05 1.85 -15.29
CA GLN A 52 58.75 3.03 -14.72
C GLN A 52 58.12 4.39 -15.04
N GLY A 53 57.90 5.30 -14.10
CA GLY A 53 58.27 5.40 -12.69
C GLY A 53 58.06 6.87 -12.27
N ARG A 54 57.74 7.06 -10.99
CA ARG A 54 58.07 8.23 -10.11
C ARG A 54 58.69 9.48 -10.76
N ALA A 55 58.45 10.70 -10.33
CA ALA A 55 57.63 11.27 -9.28
C ALA A 55 57.88 12.79 -9.35
N ALA A 56 56.81 13.58 -9.13
CA ALA A 56 56.80 14.88 -8.45
C ALA A 56 57.62 16.02 -9.08
N GLY A 57 57.39 17.31 -8.83
CA GLY A 57 56.76 18.10 -7.77
C GLY A 57 57.04 19.55 -8.16
N GLN A 58 56.03 20.42 -8.14
CA GLN A 58 55.81 21.48 -7.15
C GLN A 58 56.66 22.76 -7.35
N HIS A 59 55.93 23.87 -7.17
CA HIS A 59 56.33 25.24 -6.80
C HIS A 59 56.65 26.27 -7.91
N SER A 60 55.68 27.16 -8.12
CA SER A 60 55.75 28.62 -7.84
C SER A 60 57.13 29.22 -7.49
N ALA A 61 57.51 30.45 -7.83
CA ALA A 61 56.88 31.54 -8.58
C ALA A 61 57.94 32.66 -8.78
N HIS A 62 57.59 33.61 -9.65
CA HIS A 62 58.02 35.02 -9.69
C HIS A 62 59.43 35.43 -10.18
N ALA A 63 59.34 36.37 -11.13
CA ALA A 63 60.18 37.56 -11.30
C ALA A 63 61.56 37.39 -11.94
N ALA A 64 61.56 37.37 -13.28
CA ALA A 64 62.65 37.93 -14.08
C ALA A 64 62.56 39.46 -14.04
N GLN A 65 63.65 40.10 -13.63
CA GLN A 65 63.86 41.55 -13.69
C GLN A 65 64.85 41.84 -14.82
N ALA A 66 64.43 42.74 -15.70
CA ALA A 66 65.21 43.68 -16.50
C ALA A 66 66.50 43.19 -17.19
N GLY A 67 66.42 43.12 -18.53
CA GLY A 67 67.60 43.17 -19.38
C GLY A 67 68.17 44.58 -19.48
N GLN A 68 69.50 44.66 -19.66
CA GLN A 68 70.26 45.67 -20.43
C GLN A 68 71.53 44.93 -20.89
N VAL A 69 71.77 44.63 -22.18
CA VAL A 69 72.31 45.52 -23.23
C VAL A 69 73.50 46.32 -22.66
N GLN A 70 74.76 46.18 -23.08
CA GLN A 70 75.27 46.52 -24.40
C GLN A 70 76.73 46.05 -24.56
N ARG A 71 76.97 45.37 -25.68
CA ARG A 71 78.16 45.31 -26.53
C ARG A 71 79.44 46.05 -26.13
N HIS A 72 80.51 45.26 -26.10
CA HIS A 72 81.80 45.46 -26.78
C HIS A 72 81.99 46.74 -27.60
N ARG A 73 83.17 47.37 -27.43
CA ARG A 73 84.22 47.64 -28.45
C ARG A 73 85.10 48.80 -27.95
N ARG A 74 86.33 48.52 -27.49
CA ARG A 74 87.62 48.53 -28.21
C ARG A 74 88.23 49.92 -28.37
N ALA A 75 89.45 50.08 -27.84
CA ALA A 75 90.59 50.89 -28.28
C ALA A 75 91.39 51.24 -27.01
N GLU A 76 92.48 50.56 -26.65
CA GLU A 76 93.81 50.58 -27.31
C GLU A 76 94.44 51.98 -27.23
N LEU A 77 95.47 52.12 -26.38
CA LEU A 77 96.74 52.84 -26.62
C LEU A 77 97.50 53.08 -25.29
N ASP A 78 98.58 52.32 -25.14
CA ASP A 78 99.96 52.69 -24.83
C ASP A 78 100.38 53.78 -23.81
N ALA A 79 101.48 53.42 -23.14
CA ALA A 79 102.68 54.22 -22.82
C ALA A 79 102.94 54.57 -21.34
N ASP A 80 103.72 53.70 -20.70
CA ASP A 80 105.01 53.93 -20.01
C ASP A 80 105.23 55.13 -19.04
N ASP A 81 105.57 54.75 -17.80
CA ASP A 81 106.76 55.13 -17.01
C ASP A 81 106.90 56.55 -16.39
N TYR A 82 106.83 56.65 -15.05
CA TYR A 82 107.98 56.92 -14.15
C TYR A 82 107.56 57.03 -12.67
N ASP A 83 108.47 56.57 -11.79
CA ASP A 83 108.51 56.46 -10.33
C ASP A 83 108.19 57.72 -9.47
N SER A 84 107.76 57.49 -8.21
CA SER A 84 108.44 58.03 -7.00
C SER A 84 107.84 57.49 -5.66
N TYR A 85 108.70 57.35 -4.65
CA TYR A 85 108.60 56.53 -3.43
C TYR A 85 108.05 57.21 -2.15
N GLU A 86 107.40 56.38 -1.32
CA GLU A 86 107.51 56.23 0.16
C GLU A 86 106.85 57.23 1.15
N ASP A 87 106.04 56.72 2.11
CA ASP A 87 106.29 56.79 3.57
C ASP A 87 105.33 55.87 4.42
N ARG A 88 105.72 55.56 5.66
CA ARG A 88 105.43 54.38 6.52
C ARG A 88 104.21 54.48 7.52
N PRO A 89 104.16 53.79 8.70
CA PRO A 89 103.49 52.49 8.96
C PRO A 89 102.52 52.44 10.19
N ARG A 90 101.88 51.29 10.49
CA ARG A 90 101.61 50.75 11.87
C ARG A 90 100.97 49.34 11.84
N LYS A 91 101.66 48.34 12.42
CA LYS A 91 101.39 46.89 12.29
C LYS A 91 100.52 46.25 13.41
N GLY A 92 99.87 47.03 14.28
CA GLY A 92 99.09 46.49 15.42
C GLY A 92 97.61 46.16 15.15
N LEU A 93 96.97 46.81 14.16
CA LEU A 93 95.52 46.68 13.89
C LEU A 93 95.15 45.42 13.09
N ARG A 94 96.13 44.85 12.35
CA ARG A 94 95.88 43.74 11.42
C ARG A 94 95.62 42.41 12.14
N ILE A 95 96.18 42.20 13.33
CA ILE A 95 96.02 40.93 14.06
C ILE A 95 94.67 40.88 14.79
N ALA A 96 94.20 42.00 15.34
CA ALA A 96 92.89 42.08 15.98
C ALA A 96 91.73 41.89 14.98
N LEU A 97 91.85 42.39 13.76
CA LEU A 97 90.85 42.21 12.70
C LEU A 97 90.79 40.75 12.19
N ILE A 98 91.91 40.03 12.15
CA ILE A 98 91.94 38.62 11.71
C ILE A 98 91.26 37.71 12.75
N VAL A 99 91.44 37.95 14.04
CA VAL A 99 90.81 37.12 15.10
C VAL A 99 89.30 37.33 15.16
N VAL A 100 88.82 38.57 15.00
CA VAL A 100 87.38 38.89 14.94
C VAL A 100 86.74 38.36 13.64
N ALA A 101 87.46 38.39 12.52
CA ALA A 101 87.00 37.79 11.26
C ALA A 101 86.87 36.25 11.33
N VAL A 102 87.78 35.57 12.02
CA VAL A 102 87.74 34.10 12.17
C VAL A 102 86.65 33.67 13.17
N LEU A 103 86.44 34.44 14.25
CA LEU A 103 85.34 34.18 15.20
C LEU A 103 83.96 34.47 14.60
N SER A 104 83.83 35.51 13.76
CA SER A 104 82.57 35.78 13.05
C SER A 104 82.28 34.76 11.94
N LEU A 105 83.30 34.21 11.27
CA LEU A 105 83.16 33.09 10.33
C LEU A 105 82.72 31.79 11.02
N GLY A 106 83.24 31.51 12.23
CA GLY A 106 82.82 30.34 13.03
C GLY A 106 81.36 30.43 13.51
N VAL A 107 80.93 31.62 13.96
CA VAL A 107 79.54 31.88 14.35
C VAL A 107 78.61 31.89 13.15
N ALA A 108 79.01 32.45 12.00
CA ALA A 108 78.23 32.38 10.76
C ALA A 108 78.10 30.95 10.21
N ALA A 109 79.12 30.10 10.35
CA ALA A 109 79.07 28.70 9.96
C ALA A 109 78.18 27.87 10.90
N ALA A 110 78.20 28.13 12.22
CA ALA A 110 77.29 27.49 13.18
C ALA A 110 75.84 27.97 13.02
N PHE A 111 75.63 29.26 12.72
CA PHE A 111 74.30 29.82 12.43
C PHE A 111 73.77 29.34 11.08
N ALA A 112 74.63 29.17 10.08
CA ALA A 112 74.30 28.49 8.84
C ALA A 112 73.98 27.01 9.09
N TYR A 113 74.67 26.30 9.98
CA TYR A 113 74.30 24.90 10.28
C TYR A 113 72.97 24.79 11.05
N GLN A 114 72.62 25.77 11.89
CA GLN A 114 71.36 25.81 12.65
C GLN A 114 70.17 26.28 11.81
N TYR A 115 70.37 27.21 10.87
CA TYR A 115 69.32 27.79 9.99
C TYR A 115 69.25 27.11 8.61
N PHE A 116 70.33 26.43 8.21
CA PHE A 116 70.48 25.59 7.04
C PHE A 116 70.75 24.14 7.46
N SER A 117 70.21 23.71 8.60
CA SER A 117 69.86 22.30 8.77
C SER A 117 68.81 21.98 7.72
N PRO A 118 69.01 21.00 6.83
CA PRO A 118 67.99 20.60 5.88
C PRO A 118 66.93 19.77 6.62
N THR A 119 66.18 20.41 7.52
CA THR A 119 64.88 19.92 7.93
C THR A 119 63.95 20.18 6.75
N ILE A 120 63.82 19.13 5.96
CA ILE A 120 62.77 18.92 4.97
C ILE A 120 62.96 19.81 3.73
N LEU A 121 63.85 19.37 2.83
CA LEU A 121 63.41 19.24 1.44
C LEU A 121 61.99 18.66 1.54
N PRO A 122 60.92 19.26 0.97
CA PRO A 122 59.70 18.50 0.78
C PRO A 122 60.18 17.35 -0.09
N THR A 123 60.40 16.19 0.54
CA THR A 123 60.52 14.96 -0.18
C THR A 123 59.30 15.01 -1.05
N LYS A 124 59.55 14.92 -2.34
CA LYS A 124 58.58 14.73 -3.40
C LYS A 124 57.87 13.39 -3.09
N ASN A 125 57.15 13.36 -1.97
CA ASN A 125 56.48 12.22 -1.37
C ASN A 125 55.17 12.13 -2.12
N ASN A 126 55.35 11.52 -3.26
CA ASN A 126 54.28 11.07 -4.09
C ASN A 126 53.66 9.86 -3.38
N VAL A 127 52.40 10.00 -3.01
CA VAL A 127 51.62 8.97 -2.33
C VAL A 127 50.67 8.37 -3.36
N THR A 128 50.62 7.04 -3.40
CA THR A 128 49.70 6.32 -4.28
C THR A 128 48.33 6.25 -3.61
N VAL A 129 47.29 6.66 -4.33
CA VAL A 129 45.90 6.53 -3.87
C VAL A 129 45.55 5.04 -3.83
N PRO A 130 45.18 4.47 -2.67
CA PRO A 130 44.76 3.07 -2.59
C PRO A 130 43.48 2.83 -3.38
N ASP A 131 43.21 1.57 -3.74
CA ASP A 131 41.87 1.20 -4.21
C ASP A 131 40.94 1.07 -3.00
N LEU A 132 39.97 1.98 -2.94
CA LEU A 132 38.99 2.07 -1.85
C LEU A 132 37.59 1.66 -2.31
N ARG A 133 37.43 1.15 -3.54
CA ARG A 133 36.11 0.73 -4.04
C ARG A 133 35.47 -0.33 -3.14
N ASN A 134 34.16 -0.21 -2.94
CA ASN A 134 33.34 -1.05 -2.07
C ASN A 134 33.74 -1.07 -0.58
N GLN A 135 34.71 -0.26 -0.15
CA GLN A 135 34.97 -0.05 1.28
C GLN A 135 33.94 0.91 1.86
N THR A 136 33.76 0.84 3.19
CA THR A 136 32.94 1.79 3.93
C THR A 136 33.54 3.19 3.82
N LYS A 137 32.69 4.21 3.87
CA LYS A 137 33.12 5.61 3.92
C LYS A 137 34.14 5.85 5.04
N GLU A 138 33.91 5.28 6.22
CA GLU A 138 34.78 5.44 7.39
C GLU A 138 36.17 4.85 7.15
N ASP A 139 36.25 3.61 6.64
CA ASP A 139 37.53 2.94 6.37
C ASP A 139 38.31 3.65 5.26
N ALA A 140 37.60 4.11 4.22
CA ALA A 140 38.19 4.83 3.11
C ALA A 140 38.77 6.18 3.54
N LEU A 141 38.05 6.94 4.37
CA LEU A 141 38.53 8.20 4.94
C LEU A 141 39.75 7.97 5.84
N ALA A 142 39.71 6.97 6.72
CA ALA A 142 40.83 6.63 7.60
C ALA A 142 42.09 6.21 6.81
N ALA A 143 41.92 5.46 5.71
CA ALA A 143 43.02 5.06 4.83
C ALA A 143 43.66 6.26 4.13
N LEU A 144 42.88 7.25 3.69
CA LEU A 144 43.37 8.46 3.03
C LEU A 144 44.01 9.44 4.03
N GLU A 145 43.47 9.57 5.23
CA GLU A 145 44.04 10.40 6.31
C GLU A 145 45.40 9.86 6.77
N LYS A 146 45.52 8.53 6.93
CA LYS A 146 46.80 7.88 7.28
C LYS A 146 47.91 8.15 6.24
N LEU A 147 47.51 8.43 5.01
CA LEU A 147 48.39 8.76 3.89
C LEU A 147 48.68 10.27 3.77
N GLY A 148 48.13 11.09 4.68
CA GLY A 148 48.31 12.54 4.69
C GLY A 148 47.61 13.24 3.52
N LEU A 149 46.54 12.65 2.99
CA LEU A 149 45.72 13.23 1.92
C LEU A 149 44.50 13.93 2.53
N LYS A 150 44.02 14.99 1.86
CA LYS A 150 42.76 15.65 2.21
C LYS A 150 41.63 14.96 1.48
N THR A 151 40.44 14.91 2.06
CA THR A 151 39.29 14.22 1.47
C THR A 151 38.11 15.17 1.31
N GLU A 152 37.41 15.05 0.19
CA GLU A 152 36.12 15.69 -0.06
C GLU A 152 35.12 14.59 -0.41
N VAL A 153 33.99 14.53 0.30
CA VAL A 153 32.99 13.47 0.09
C VAL A 153 31.86 14.00 -0.78
N VAL A 154 31.62 13.33 -1.90
CA VAL A 154 30.47 13.59 -2.79
C VAL A 154 29.60 12.34 -2.81
N ASN A 155 28.29 12.52 -2.59
CA ASN A 155 27.34 11.41 -2.66
C ASN A 155 26.75 11.31 -4.07
N ASP A 156 26.72 10.11 -4.64
CA ASP A 156 26.12 9.84 -5.95
C ASP A 156 25.29 8.55 -5.91
N ALA A 157 24.21 8.49 -6.68
CA ALA A 157 23.32 7.33 -6.69
C ALA A 157 23.94 6.18 -7.50
N SER A 158 24.10 5.01 -6.88
CA SER A 158 24.64 3.82 -7.54
C SER A 158 23.75 2.60 -7.28
N ALA A 159 23.39 1.88 -8.34
CA ALA A 159 22.61 0.65 -8.22
C ALA A 159 23.46 -0.58 -7.87
N ASP A 160 24.76 -0.53 -8.16
CA ASP A 160 25.71 -1.64 -8.02
C ASP A 160 26.49 -1.61 -6.70
N VAL A 161 26.59 -0.44 -6.06
CA VAL A 161 27.36 -0.23 -4.83
C VAL A 161 26.39 0.08 -3.68
N GLN A 162 26.55 -0.64 -2.56
CA GLN A 162 25.73 -0.46 -1.36
C GLN A 162 25.82 0.98 -0.82
N GLU A 163 24.74 1.47 -0.21
CA GLU A 163 24.72 2.78 0.47
C GLU A 163 25.89 2.89 1.48
N ASP A 164 26.49 4.08 1.56
CA ASP A 164 27.67 4.40 2.39
C ASP A 164 28.97 3.70 2.00
N HIS A 165 29.01 3.03 0.84
CA HIS A 165 30.24 2.46 0.29
C HIS A 165 30.82 3.33 -0.83
N VAL A 166 32.13 3.32 -0.98
CA VAL A 166 32.83 4.11 -2.00
C VAL A 166 32.64 3.52 -3.40
N VAL A 167 32.07 4.32 -4.30
CA VAL A 167 31.90 4.01 -5.73
C VAL A 167 33.21 4.20 -6.49
N GLY A 168 33.98 5.22 -6.10
CA GLY A 168 35.27 5.57 -6.69
C GLY A 168 35.89 6.81 -6.07
N THR A 169 37.09 7.16 -6.53
CA THR A 169 37.82 8.37 -6.12
C THR A 169 38.31 9.14 -7.34
N ASP A 170 38.45 10.45 -7.19
CA ASP A 170 39.14 11.32 -8.15
C ASP A 170 40.22 12.14 -7.43
N PRO A 171 41.52 11.98 -7.78
CA PRO A 171 42.11 11.06 -8.75
C PRO A 171 41.83 9.57 -8.52
N THR A 172 41.83 8.78 -9.61
CA THR A 172 41.48 7.35 -9.60
C THR A 172 42.45 6.51 -8.78
N ALA A 173 41.98 5.34 -8.33
CA ALA A 173 42.80 4.37 -7.60
C ALA A 173 44.12 4.06 -8.33
N ASN A 174 45.19 3.86 -7.56
CA ASN A 174 46.57 3.66 -8.01
C ASN A 174 47.23 4.88 -8.69
N SER A 175 46.54 6.02 -8.79
CA SER A 175 47.16 7.27 -9.21
C SER A 175 48.15 7.77 -8.15
N THR A 176 49.18 8.49 -8.61
CA THR A 176 50.21 9.04 -7.73
C THR A 176 49.97 10.54 -7.56
N VAL A 177 49.63 10.94 -6.34
CA VAL A 177 49.34 12.33 -5.98
C VAL A 177 50.41 12.88 -5.04
N LYS A 178 50.48 14.20 -4.90
CA LYS A 178 51.37 14.82 -3.93
C LYS A 178 50.76 14.63 -2.53
N SER A 179 51.60 14.40 -1.51
CA SER A 179 51.12 14.49 -0.11
C SER A 179 50.36 15.82 0.12
N GLY A 180 49.22 15.74 0.80
CA GLY A 180 48.34 16.89 1.05
C GLY A 180 47.38 17.26 -0.08
N SER A 181 47.37 16.53 -1.20
CA SER A 181 46.36 16.69 -2.25
C SER A 181 44.96 16.31 -1.74
N THR A 182 43.93 17.01 -2.25
CA THR A 182 42.52 16.66 -2.01
C THR A 182 42.09 15.55 -2.96
N ILE A 183 41.52 14.48 -2.42
CA ILE A 183 40.90 13.37 -3.13
C ILE A 183 39.39 13.49 -2.94
N THR A 184 38.65 13.57 -4.05
CA THR A 184 37.20 13.48 -4.02
C THR A 184 36.80 12.01 -3.92
N VAL A 185 36.14 11.62 -2.85
CA VAL A 185 35.61 10.28 -2.63
C VAL A 185 34.13 10.30 -2.99
N THR A 186 33.76 9.57 -4.04
CA THR A 186 32.36 9.39 -4.43
C THR A 186 31.77 8.22 -3.63
N VAL A 187 30.84 8.52 -2.74
CA VAL A 187 30.14 7.54 -1.91
C VAL A 187 28.76 7.26 -2.50
N SER A 188 28.36 5.99 -2.51
CA SER A 188 27.05 5.59 -3.00
C SER A 188 25.96 6.06 -2.04
N SER A 189 24.97 6.76 -2.55
CA SER A 189 23.71 7.01 -1.84
C SER A 189 22.68 5.89 -2.05
N GLY A 190 23.11 4.72 -2.53
CA GLY A 190 22.24 3.62 -2.94
C GLY A 190 21.51 3.88 -4.27
N ARG A 191 20.50 3.06 -4.57
CA ARG A 191 19.66 3.22 -5.77
C ARG A 191 18.94 4.57 -5.74
N GLU A 192 18.77 5.18 -6.91
CA GLU A 192 18.02 6.43 -7.05
C GLU A 192 16.63 6.30 -6.41
N ASN A 193 16.30 7.20 -5.50
CA ASN A 193 15.01 7.21 -4.81
C ASN A 193 13.97 8.03 -5.58
N THR A 194 12.72 7.64 -5.45
CA THR A 194 11.56 8.29 -6.05
C THR A 194 10.41 8.29 -5.04
N SER A 195 9.58 9.32 -5.11
CA SER A 195 8.41 9.42 -4.23
C SER A 195 7.25 8.61 -4.79
N VAL A 196 6.63 7.80 -3.92
CA VAL A 196 5.44 7.02 -4.28
C VAL A 196 4.27 7.97 -4.57
N PRO A 197 3.66 7.90 -5.76
CA PRO A 197 2.51 8.73 -6.12
C PRO A 197 1.25 8.29 -5.35
N ASP A 198 0.26 9.19 -5.27
CA ASP A 198 -1.08 8.85 -4.78
C ASP A 198 -1.89 8.14 -5.88
N LEU A 199 -2.34 6.93 -5.57
CA LEU A 199 -3.12 6.04 -6.44
C LEU A 199 -4.59 5.97 -6.02
N SER A 200 -4.97 6.66 -4.93
CA SER A 200 -6.33 6.63 -4.39
C SER A 200 -7.36 7.02 -5.44
N GLY A 201 -8.42 6.22 -5.59
CA GLY A 201 -9.48 6.46 -6.57
C GLY A 201 -9.11 6.18 -8.04
N LYS A 202 -7.89 5.71 -8.33
CA LYS A 202 -7.50 5.25 -9.67
C LYS A 202 -7.87 3.78 -9.88
N THR A 203 -7.96 3.38 -11.14
CA THR A 203 -8.03 1.97 -11.53
C THR A 203 -6.65 1.32 -11.48
N THR A 204 -6.60 0.00 -11.39
CA THR A 204 -5.34 -0.77 -11.45
C THR A 204 -4.51 -0.46 -12.69
N ALA A 205 -5.16 -0.26 -13.84
CA ALA A 205 -4.48 0.07 -15.10
C ALA A 205 -3.85 1.46 -15.07
N GLU A 206 -4.60 2.48 -14.60
CA GLU A 206 -4.07 3.84 -14.44
C GLU A 206 -2.92 3.88 -13.43
N ALA A 207 -3.07 3.18 -12.30
CA ALA A 207 -2.04 3.09 -11.28
C ALA A 207 -0.74 2.47 -11.81
N SER A 208 -0.84 1.39 -12.59
CA SER A 208 0.33 0.78 -13.23
C SER A 208 1.06 1.76 -14.15
N ALA A 209 0.33 2.56 -14.94
CA ALA A 209 0.93 3.57 -15.81
C ALA A 209 1.61 4.71 -15.02
N ILE A 210 0.98 5.18 -13.95
CA ILE A 210 1.52 6.22 -13.06
C ILE A 210 2.80 5.75 -12.36
N LEU A 211 2.80 4.53 -11.84
CA LEU A 211 3.96 3.92 -11.19
C LEU A 211 5.13 3.74 -12.16
N LYS A 212 4.88 3.20 -13.35
CA LYS A 212 5.91 3.05 -14.39
C LYS A 212 6.57 4.38 -14.76
N LYS A 213 5.79 5.47 -14.85
CA LYS A 213 6.32 6.81 -15.12
C LYS A 213 7.25 7.32 -13.99
N LYS A 214 7.08 6.84 -12.76
CA LYS A 214 7.93 7.15 -11.61
C LYS A 214 9.08 6.17 -11.40
N GLY A 215 9.23 5.18 -12.28
CA GLY A 215 10.23 4.12 -12.13
C GLY A 215 9.89 3.15 -11.01
N LEU A 216 8.61 2.95 -10.71
CA LEU A 216 8.09 2.00 -9.72
C LEU A 216 7.29 0.91 -10.42
N ASP A 217 7.20 -0.25 -9.78
CA ASP A 217 6.43 -1.38 -10.28
C ASP A 217 5.18 -1.59 -9.44
N LEU A 218 4.10 -2.02 -10.09
CA LEU A 218 2.90 -2.47 -9.38
C LEU A 218 3.11 -3.94 -8.98
N ASP A 219 2.81 -4.28 -7.73
CA ASP A 219 2.80 -5.68 -7.33
C ASP A 219 1.67 -6.44 -8.07
N PRO A 220 1.96 -7.62 -8.67
CA PRO A 220 0.93 -8.38 -9.37
C PRO A 220 -0.19 -8.91 -8.45
N VAL A 221 0.06 -9.01 -7.15
CA VAL A 221 -0.95 -9.43 -6.17
C VAL A 221 -1.79 -8.22 -5.76
N VAL A 222 -2.95 -8.09 -6.40
CA VAL A 222 -3.96 -7.10 -6.04
C VAL A 222 -4.80 -7.64 -4.89
N ARG A 223 -4.90 -6.88 -3.79
CA ARG A 223 -5.79 -7.20 -2.68
C ARG A 223 -7.17 -6.63 -2.95
N GLU A 224 -8.19 -7.27 -2.39
CA GLU A 224 -9.57 -6.80 -2.48
C GLU A 224 -10.09 -6.46 -1.08
N GLY A 225 -10.90 -5.41 -0.99
CA GLY A 225 -11.54 -5.00 0.25
C GLY A 225 -12.86 -4.29 -0.01
N SER A 226 -13.80 -4.37 0.94
CA SER A 226 -15.07 -3.65 0.85
C SER A 226 -14.94 -2.23 1.40
N SER A 227 -15.52 -1.24 0.72
CA SER A 227 -15.61 0.14 1.20
C SER A 227 -16.91 0.81 0.79
N PRO A 228 -17.62 1.47 1.71
CA PRO A 228 -18.81 2.25 1.37
C PRO A 228 -18.48 3.59 0.71
N LYS A 229 -17.22 4.05 0.75
CA LYS A 229 -16.79 5.36 0.23
C LYS A 229 -16.12 5.28 -1.13
N VAL A 230 -15.53 4.14 -1.47
CA VAL A 230 -14.73 3.96 -2.68
C VAL A 230 -15.48 3.05 -3.64
N GLU A 231 -15.71 3.55 -4.85
CA GLU A 231 -16.40 2.81 -5.91
C GLU A 231 -15.70 1.49 -6.25
N ARG A 232 -16.50 0.50 -6.66
CA ARG A 232 -15.99 -0.81 -7.09
C ARG A 232 -14.96 -0.66 -8.22
N GLY A 233 -13.83 -1.35 -8.11
CA GLY A 233 -12.75 -1.34 -9.09
C GLY A 233 -11.77 -0.17 -8.95
N LYS A 234 -11.95 0.70 -7.95
CA LYS A 234 -11.00 1.77 -7.62
C LYS A 234 -10.10 1.40 -6.45
N ILE A 235 -8.88 1.89 -6.46
CA ILE A 235 -7.91 1.68 -5.38
C ILE A 235 -8.36 2.46 -4.15
N MET A 236 -8.47 1.76 -3.02
CA MET A 236 -8.80 2.34 -1.72
C MET A 236 -7.60 2.53 -0.81
N GLU A 237 -6.60 1.66 -0.96
CA GLU A 237 -5.38 1.68 -0.14
C GLU A 237 -4.19 1.30 -1.02
N GLN A 238 -3.03 1.81 -0.64
CA GLN A 238 -1.75 1.48 -1.23
C GLN A 238 -0.71 1.32 -0.13
N ASN A 239 0.28 0.49 -0.39
CA ASN A 239 1.45 0.37 0.45
C ASN A 239 2.70 0.15 -0.42
N PRO A 240 3.73 1.01 -0.34
CA PRO A 240 3.89 2.15 0.59
C PRO A 240 2.91 3.32 0.39
N SER A 241 2.71 4.15 1.42
CA SER A 241 1.80 5.30 1.37
C SER A 241 2.32 6.39 0.44
N ALA A 242 1.42 7.22 -0.08
CA ALA A 242 1.77 8.33 -0.96
C ALA A 242 2.77 9.28 -0.30
N GLY A 243 3.75 9.76 -1.08
CA GLY A 243 4.83 10.60 -0.59
C GLY A 243 6.05 9.84 -0.07
N THR A 244 5.91 8.56 0.29
CA THR A 244 7.03 7.74 0.80
C THR A 244 8.17 7.69 -0.21
N GLN A 245 9.40 7.87 0.26
CA GLN A 245 10.61 7.72 -0.57
C GLN A 245 10.98 6.24 -0.64
N VAL A 246 11.10 5.72 -1.85
CA VAL A 246 11.52 4.34 -2.11
C VAL A 246 12.50 4.31 -3.27
N SER A 247 13.36 3.30 -3.32
CA SER A 247 14.26 3.12 -4.44
C SER A 247 13.48 2.81 -5.73
N LYS A 248 13.94 3.31 -6.88
CA LYS A 248 13.39 2.92 -8.18
C LYS A 248 13.43 1.39 -8.34
N GLY A 249 12.39 0.85 -8.99
CA GLY A 249 12.11 -0.58 -9.12
C GLY A 249 11.42 -1.20 -7.89
N SER A 250 11.12 -0.40 -6.86
CA SER A 250 10.32 -0.88 -5.73
C SER A 250 8.89 -1.20 -6.16
N LYS A 251 8.31 -2.23 -5.54
CA LYS A 251 6.94 -2.65 -5.78
C LYS A 251 5.97 -1.91 -4.86
N VAL A 252 4.84 -1.49 -5.40
CA VAL A 252 3.72 -0.92 -4.66
C VAL A 252 2.56 -1.90 -4.69
N THR A 253 2.11 -2.30 -3.50
CA THR A 253 0.90 -3.11 -3.33
C THR A 253 -0.32 -2.21 -3.26
N ILE A 254 -1.45 -2.70 -3.79
CA ILE A 254 -2.72 -1.96 -3.80
C ILE A 254 -3.85 -2.85 -3.27
N THR A 255 -4.82 -2.21 -2.63
CA THR A 255 -6.12 -2.79 -2.28
C THR A 255 -7.19 -2.10 -3.12
N VAL A 256 -7.93 -2.89 -3.90
CA VAL A 256 -9.01 -2.43 -4.76
C VAL A 256 -10.35 -2.64 -4.07
N SER A 257 -11.25 -1.68 -4.23
CA SER A 257 -12.60 -1.74 -3.69
C SER A 257 -13.47 -2.72 -4.43
N THR A 258 -14.13 -3.59 -3.67
CA THR A 258 -15.25 -4.42 -4.13
C THR A 258 -16.59 -3.67 -3.98
N GLY A 259 -16.56 -2.39 -3.61
CA GLY A 259 -17.74 -1.60 -3.26
C GLY A 259 -18.21 -1.85 -1.83
N GLU A 260 -19.41 -1.42 -1.50
CA GLU A 260 -20.00 -1.64 -0.19
C GLU A 260 -20.16 -3.14 0.11
N ALA A 261 -19.96 -3.53 1.37
CA ALA A 261 -20.16 -4.91 1.80
C ALA A 261 -21.65 -5.27 1.63
N THR A 262 -21.93 -6.32 0.87
CA THR A 262 -23.29 -6.79 0.62
C THR A 262 -23.50 -8.19 1.18
N THR A 263 -24.71 -8.45 1.65
CA THR A 263 -25.17 -9.75 2.15
C THR A 263 -26.42 -10.14 1.38
N ARG A 264 -26.57 -11.43 1.06
CA ARG A 264 -27.77 -11.92 0.37
C ARG A 264 -28.93 -11.99 1.35
N VAL A 265 -30.06 -11.38 1.00
CA VAL A 265 -31.29 -11.50 1.78
C VAL A 265 -31.86 -12.92 1.60
N PRO A 266 -32.05 -13.69 2.68
CA PRO A 266 -32.61 -15.03 2.61
C PRO A 266 -34.09 -14.99 2.23
N VAL A 267 -34.59 -16.09 1.68
CA VAL A 267 -36.03 -16.26 1.45
C VAL A 267 -36.68 -16.65 2.77
N VAL A 268 -37.51 -15.77 3.31
CA VAL A 268 -38.23 -15.96 4.58
C VAL A 268 -39.74 -15.70 4.44
N THR A 269 -40.22 -15.37 3.23
CA THR A 269 -41.65 -15.35 2.91
C THR A 269 -42.32 -16.68 3.25
N GLY A 270 -43.47 -16.62 3.91
CA GLY A 270 -44.22 -17.77 4.41
C GLY A 270 -43.72 -18.35 5.74
N MET A 271 -42.60 -17.86 6.29
CA MET A 271 -42.14 -18.24 7.63
C MET A 271 -42.88 -17.45 8.72
N GLN A 272 -42.83 -17.94 9.96
CA GLN A 272 -43.26 -17.16 11.11
C GLN A 272 -42.28 -16.00 11.36
N TRP A 273 -42.82 -14.83 11.70
CA TRP A 273 -42.06 -13.62 11.96
C TRP A 273 -40.91 -13.83 12.94
N SER A 274 -41.13 -14.55 14.05
CA SER A 274 -40.08 -14.84 15.03
C SER A 274 -38.88 -15.59 14.45
N GLN A 275 -39.12 -16.50 13.50
CA GLN A 275 -38.06 -17.25 12.81
C GLN A 275 -37.40 -16.37 11.74
N ALA A 276 -38.19 -15.63 10.97
CA ALA A 276 -37.70 -14.72 9.94
C ALA A 276 -36.81 -13.62 10.54
N GLU A 277 -37.22 -13.02 11.66
CA GLU A 277 -36.46 -12.03 12.42
C GLU A 277 -35.10 -12.59 12.85
N GLY A 278 -35.08 -13.80 13.43
CA GLY A 278 -33.83 -14.48 13.79
C GLY A 278 -32.91 -14.70 12.59
N ASN A 279 -33.45 -15.15 11.46
CA ASN A 279 -32.68 -15.37 10.23
C ASN A 279 -32.10 -14.06 9.69
N LEU A 280 -32.88 -12.99 9.64
CA LEU A 280 -32.45 -11.68 9.13
C LEU A 280 -31.42 -11.02 10.05
N THR A 281 -31.66 -11.03 11.37
CA THR A 281 -30.73 -10.45 12.35
C THR A 281 -29.42 -11.22 12.46
N SER A 282 -29.44 -12.55 12.29
CA SER A 282 -28.21 -13.36 12.26
C SER A 282 -27.26 -13.01 11.11
N LEU A 283 -27.82 -12.52 10.00
CA LEU A 283 -27.09 -12.01 8.83
C LEU A 283 -26.72 -10.52 8.98
N GLY A 284 -27.03 -9.93 10.13
CA GLY A 284 -26.72 -8.54 10.45
C GLY A 284 -27.66 -7.53 9.85
N PHE A 285 -28.82 -7.91 9.32
CA PHE A 285 -29.85 -6.97 8.86
C PHE A 285 -30.66 -6.39 10.04
N GLU A 286 -31.23 -5.20 9.85
CA GLU A 286 -32.12 -4.55 10.81
C GLU A 286 -33.57 -4.60 10.30
N PRO A 287 -34.35 -5.65 10.59
CA PRO A 287 -35.68 -5.77 10.01
C PRO A 287 -36.68 -4.81 10.68
N VAL A 288 -37.51 -4.16 9.87
CA VAL A 288 -38.57 -3.23 10.29
C VAL A 288 -39.91 -3.89 9.94
N VAL A 289 -40.65 -4.29 10.97
CA VAL A 289 -41.91 -5.01 10.79
C VAL A 289 -43.09 -4.05 10.59
N GLU A 290 -43.92 -4.35 9.59
CA GLU A 290 -45.22 -3.73 9.35
C GLU A 290 -46.29 -4.83 9.36
N PHE A 291 -47.22 -4.76 10.31
CA PHE A 291 -48.36 -5.69 10.37
C PHE A 291 -49.46 -5.21 9.43
N VAL A 292 -49.83 -6.05 8.46
CA VAL A 292 -50.83 -5.75 7.44
C VAL A 292 -51.94 -6.79 7.44
N ASP A 293 -53.10 -6.41 6.89
CA ASP A 293 -54.25 -7.31 6.73
C ASP A 293 -53.90 -8.43 5.75
N GLY A 294 -53.71 -9.64 6.29
CA GLY A 294 -53.39 -10.84 5.52
C GLY A 294 -54.41 -11.95 5.74
N SER A 295 -54.51 -12.84 4.74
CA SER A 295 -55.34 -14.05 4.80
C SER A 295 -54.56 -15.26 5.35
N GLU A 296 -53.24 -15.11 5.40
CA GLU A 296 -52.29 -16.01 6.02
C GLU A 296 -52.47 -16.00 7.56
N PRO A 297 -52.04 -17.06 8.26
CA PRO A 297 -52.03 -17.08 9.72
C PRO A 297 -51.33 -15.86 10.32
N ASP A 298 -51.80 -15.46 11.51
CA ASP A 298 -51.20 -14.36 12.26
C ASP A 298 -49.70 -14.60 12.52
N GLY A 299 -48.90 -13.57 12.27
CA GLY A 299 -47.44 -13.63 12.37
C GLY A 299 -46.72 -14.23 11.15
N THR A 300 -47.42 -14.57 10.06
CA THR A 300 -46.79 -15.08 8.83
C THR A 300 -46.18 -13.95 8.02
N VAL A 301 -44.94 -14.09 7.55
CA VAL A 301 -44.29 -13.12 6.66
C VAL A 301 -44.93 -13.18 5.27
N ILE A 302 -45.45 -12.04 4.80
CA ILE A 302 -46.08 -11.88 3.48
C ILE A 302 -45.04 -11.46 2.44
N SER A 303 -44.17 -10.52 2.78
CA SER A 303 -43.14 -10.03 1.87
C SER A 303 -41.97 -9.40 2.60
N VAL A 304 -40.78 -9.52 2.01
CA VAL A 304 -39.53 -8.92 2.50
C VAL A 304 -38.88 -8.11 1.40
N ASP A 305 -38.46 -6.89 1.72
CA ASP A 305 -37.74 -6.03 0.78
C ASP A 305 -36.41 -6.68 0.35
N GLY A 306 -36.19 -6.76 -0.96
CA GLY A 306 -34.94 -7.28 -1.52
C GLY A 306 -34.73 -8.79 -1.33
N GLU A 307 -35.78 -9.56 -1.01
CA GLU A 307 -35.70 -11.02 -0.87
C GLU A 307 -34.99 -11.67 -2.06
N GLY A 308 -34.01 -12.54 -1.77
CA GLY A 308 -33.22 -13.23 -2.80
C GLY A 308 -32.15 -12.38 -3.49
N THR A 309 -32.05 -11.08 -3.20
CA THR A 309 -31.07 -10.15 -3.80
C THR A 309 -29.90 -9.84 -2.84
N GLN A 310 -28.88 -9.14 -3.34
CA GLN A 310 -27.76 -8.63 -2.53
C GLN A 310 -28.11 -7.23 -2.02
N MET A 311 -28.08 -7.05 -0.70
CA MET A 311 -28.33 -5.77 -0.03
C MET A 311 -27.12 -5.36 0.80
N PRO A 312 -26.90 -4.06 1.06
CA PRO A 312 -25.85 -3.61 1.96
C PRO A 312 -25.94 -4.31 3.32
N ALA A 313 -24.81 -4.75 3.86
CA ALA A 313 -24.78 -5.32 5.19
C ALA A 313 -25.28 -4.28 6.21
N LYS A 314 -26.06 -4.69 7.21
CA LYS A 314 -26.67 -3.79 8.21
C LYS A 314 -27.70 -2.81 7.64
N SER A 315 -28.24 -3.08 6.44
CA SER A 315 -29.37 -2.31 5.93
C SER A 315 -30.64 -2.58 6.73
N LYS A 316 -31.51 -1.57 6.80
CA LYS A 316 -32.88 -1.74 7.25
C LYS A 316 -33.70 -2.43 6.16
N ILE A 317 -34.41 -3.49 6.53
CA ILE A 317 -35.24 -4.27 5.60
C ILE A 317 -36.69 -4.18 6.06
N ASN A 318 -37.61 -3.68 5.23
CA ASN A 318 -39.02 -3.72 5.61
C ASN A 318 -39.58 -5.11 5.39
N VAL A 319 -40.35 -5.58 6.37
CA VAL A 319 -40.97 -6.89 6.36
C VAL A 319 -42.45 -6.71 6.65
N LYS A 320 -43.29 -7.16 5.74
CA LYS A 320 -44.75 -7.17 5.93
C LYS A 320 -45.16 -8.51 6.50
N VAL A 321 -45.89 -8.45 7.61
CA VAL A 321 -46.36 -9.62 8.35
C VAL A 321 -47.88 -9.60 8.40
N SER A 322 -48.51 -10.75 8.14
CA SER A 322 -49.94 -10.92 8.29
C SER A 322 -50.34 -10.77 9.75
N ASN A 323 -51.30 -9.90 10.01
CA ASN A 323 -52.01 -9.83 11.29
C ASN A 323 -53.17 -10.85 11.39
N GLY A 324 -53.34 -11.70 10.37
CA GLY A 324 -54.41 -12.69 10.27
C GLY A 324 -55.82 -12.10 10.32
N SER A 325 -56.03 -10.84 9.95
CA SER A 325 -57.32 -10.17 10.04
C SER A 325 -58.26 -10.52 8.89
N LEU A 326 -57.80 -11.15 7.82
CA LEU A 326 -58.65 -11.60 6.72
C LEU A 326 -58.98 -13.09 6.84
N ILE A 327 -60.16 -13.46 6.38
CA ILE A 327 -60.59 -14.83 6.17
C ILE A 327 -61.10 -14.98 4.74
N GLN A 328 -61.09 -16.21 4.24
CA GLN A 328 -61.76 -16.54 2.99
C GLN A 328 -63.27 -16.64 3.25
N THR A 329 -64.06 -15.87 2.50
CA THR A 329 -65.52 -15.88 2.67
C THR A 329 -66.05 -17.26 2.26
N PRO A 330 -66.72 -18.02 3.16
CA PRO A 330 -67.31 -19.30 2.80
C PRO A 330 -68.45 -19.12 1.79
N ASN A 331 -68.85 -20.20 1.12
CA ASN A 331 -70.03 -20.19 0.28
C ASN A 331 -71.30 -20.23 1.16
N LEU A 332 -72.05 -19.14 1.15
CA LEU A 332 -73.29 -18.92 1.91
C LEU A 332 -74.55 -19.11 1.05
N THR A 333 -74.40 -19.33 -0.26
CA THR A 333 -75.54 -19.48 -1.16
C THR A 333 -76.39 -20.70 -0.78
N ASN A 334 -77.71 -20.59 -0.96
CA ASN A 334 -78.69 -21.61 -0.60
C ASN A 334 -78.76 -21.97 0.91
N MET A 335 -78.10 -21.19 1.79
CA MET A 335 -78.19 -21.32 3.25
C MET A 335 -79.21 -20.36 3.84
N THR A 336 -79.67 -20.62 5.07
CA THR A 336 -80.41 -19.65 5.90
C THR A 336 -79.43 -18.65 6.52
N VAL A 337 -79.92 -17.49 6.99
CA VAL A 337 -79.08 -16.48 7.66
C VAL A 337 -78.40 -17.05 8.91
N ASP A 338 -79.08 -17.91 9.68
CA ASP A 338 -78.50 -18.61 10.85
C ASP A 338 -77.37 -19.57 10.48
N ALA A 339 -77.58 -20.36 9.42
CA ALA A 339 -76.57 -21.29 8.92
C ALA A 339 -75.38 -20.52 8.35
N ALA A 340 -75.63 -19.42 7.64
CA ALA A 340 -74.59 -18.55 7.10
C ALA A 340 -73.74 -17.89 8.21
N TYR A 341 -74.38 -17.41 9.28
CA TYR A 341 -73.68 -16.91 10.46
C TYR A 341 -72.77 -17.99 11.07
N SER A 342 -73.29 -19.21 11.25
CA SER A 342 -72.51 -20.34 11.77
C SER A 342 -71.34 -20.72 10.86
N ALA A 343 -71.55 -20.70 9.54
CA ALA A 343 -70.51 -20.95 8.55
C ALA A 343 -69.40 -19.88 8.56
N LEU A 344 -69.78 -18.60 8.70
CA LEU A 344 -68.83 -17.49 8.86
C LEU A 344 -68.02 -17.63 10.15
N GLN A 345 -68.66 -17.93 11.29
CA GLN A 345 -67.97 -18.15 12.57
C GLN A 345 -66.99 -19.34 12.48
N ALA A 346 -67.41 -20.44 11.85
CA ALA A 346 -66.54 -21.59 11.61
C ALA A 346 -65.34 -21.27 10.69
N ALA A 347 -65.52 -20.36 9.74
CA ALA A 347 -64.44 -19.83 8.90
C ALA A 347 -63.53 -18.81 9.63
N GLY A 348 -63.77 -18.54 10.91
CA GLY A 348 -62.97 -17.64 11.75
C GLY A 348 -63.42 -16.17 11.72
N TRP A 349 -64.61 -15.88 11.18
CA TRP A 349 -65.22 -14.55 11.25
C TRP A 349 -65.62 -14.26 12.70
N LYS A 350 -65.24 -13.09 13.20
CA LYS A 350 -65.49 -12.61 14.56
C LYS A 350 -66.56 -11.51 14.61
N GLY A 351 -67.25 -11.25 13.51
CA GLY A 351 -68.31 -10.25 13.45
C GLY A 351 -69.60 -10.68 14.15
N ASN A 352 -70.44 -9.69 14.43
CA ASN A 352 -71.74 -9.86 15.05
C ASN A 352 -72.82 -10.10 13.98
N ARG A 353 -73.94 -10.73 14.37
CA ARG A 353 -75.06 -10.97 13.45
C ARG A 353 -75.61 -9.70 12.79
N SER A 354 -75.51 -8.54 13.47
CA SER A 354 -75.89 -7.23 12.91
C SER A 354 -75.01 -6.76 11.74
N GLN A 355 -73.82 -7.34 11.59
CA GLN A 355 -72.91 -7.08 10.47
C GLN A 355 -73.20 -8.00 9.27
N ILE A 356 -74.19 -8.90 9.39
CA ILE A 356 -74.80 -9.56 8.24
C ILE A 356 -75.95 -8.67 7.77
N VAL A 357 -75.69 -7.86 6.75
CA VAL A 357 -76.66 -6.89 6.22
C VAL A 357 -77.52 -7.57 5.16
N LEU A 358 -78.83 -7.41 5.25
CA LEU A 358 -79.74 -7.87 4.21
C LEU A 358 -79.81 -6.84 3.09
N GLY A 359 -79.40 -7.23 1.89
CA GLY A 359 -79.58 -6.41 0.68
C GLY A 359 -80.96 -6.61 0.06
N ASP A 360 -81.19 -5.93 -1.08
CA ASP A 360 -82.45 -6.05 -1.81
C ASP A 360 -82.73 -7.52 -2.20
N PRO A 361 -83.97 -8.01 -1.99
CA PRO A 361 -84.32 -9.39 -2.28
C PRO A 361 -84.27 -9.69 -3.78
N VAL A 362 -83.90 -10.93 -4.11
CA VAL A 362 -83.89 -11.43 -5.48
C VAL A 362 -85.18 -12.21 -5.74
N LYS A 363 -85.95 -11.80 -6.74
CA LYS A 363 -87.25 -12.42 -7.06
C LYS A 363 -87.08 -13.80 -7.69
N THR A 364 -87.86 -14.78 -7.25
CA THR A 364 -87.90 -16.14 -7.82
C THR A 364 -89.31 -16.71 -7.90
N GLY A 365 -89.59 -17.50 -8.94
CA GLY A 365 -90.82 -18.29 -9.07
C GLY A 365 -90.78 -19.61 -8.28
N ALA A 366 -89.63 -19.97 -7.67
CA ALA A 366 -89.47 -21.20 -6.92
C ALA A 366 -89.83 -21.00 -5.43
N LEU A 367 -91.00 -21.51 -5.03
CA LEU A 367 -91.49 -21.47 -3.63
C LEU A 367 -90.50 -22.07 -2.62
N VAL A 368 -89.72 -23.08 -3.02
CA VAL A 368 -88.78 -23.81 -2.14
C VAL A 368 -87.56 -22.99 -1.71
N ASN A 369 -87.32 -21.84 -2.35
CA ASN A 369 -86.15 -21.01 -2.09
C ASN A 369 -86.43 -19.84 -1.14
N GLY A 370 -87.69 -19.64 -0.74
CA GLY A 370 -88.09 -18.52 0.13
C GLY A 370 -87.26 -18.45 1.42
N GLY A 371 -86.60 -17.31 1.64
CA GLY A 371 -85.80 -17.06 2.85
C GLY A 371 -84.38 -17.65 2.84
N ARG A 372 -83.93 -18.21 1.72
CA ARG A 372 -82.52 -18.65 1.52
C ARG A 372 -81.70 -17.57 0.83
N ILE A 373 -80.39 -17.58 1.07
CA ILE A 373 -79.46 -16.64 0.46
C ILE A 373 -79.33 -16.95 -1.05
N ALA A 374 -79.67 -15.94 -1.86
CA ALA A 374 -79.51 -15.93 -3.30
C ALA A 374 -78.10 -15.51 -3.71
N GLN A 375 -77.61 -14.43 -3.11
CA GLN A 375 -76.32 -13.83 -3.42
C GLN A 375 -75.64 -13.35 -2.14
N GLN A 376 -74.31 -13.32 -2.16
CA GLN A 376 -73.47 -12.84 -1.07
C GLN A 376 -72.45 -11.83 -1.59
N THR A 377 -72.11 -10.86 -0.74
CA THR A 377 -71.05 -9.89 -0.95
C THR A 377 -70.28 -9.74 0.37
N PRO A 378 -68.98 -10.07 0.44
CA PRO A 378 -68.11 -10.53 -0.66
C PRO A 378 -68.48 -11.91 -1.21
N ALA A 379 -68.09 -12.17 -2.47
CA ALA A 379 -68.33 -13.45 -3.12
C ALA A 379 -67.59 -14.59 -2.40
N ALA A 380 -68.06 -15.82 -2.58
CA ALA A 380 -67.40 -16.99 -2.01
C ALA A 380 -65.93 -17.06 -2.46
N GLY A 381 -65.02 -17.32 -1.52
CA GLY A 381 -63.57 -17.32 -1.75
C GLY A 381 -62.92 -15.94 -1.89
N SER A 382 -63.66 -14.85 -1.65
CA SER A 382 -63.08 -13.50 -1.56
C SER A 382 -62.61 -13.22 -0.13
N PRO A 383 -61.52 -12.44 0.07
CA PRO A 383 -61.07 -12.06 1.39
C PRO A 383 -62.07 -11.09 2.04
N VAL A 384 -62.41 -11.37 3.30
CA VAL A 384 -63.20 -10.48 4.15
C VAL A 384 -62.51 -10.33 5.49
N ARG A 385 -62.56 -9.14 6.09
CA ARG A 385 -62.03 -8.95 7.44
C ARG A 385 -62.84 -9.77 8.45
N LYS A 386 -62.17 -10.27 9.49
CA LYS A 386 -62.79 -11.02 10.59
C LYS A 386 -63.88 -10.21 11.30
N ASP A 387 -63.75 -8.89 11.33
CA ASP A 387 -64.72 -7.94 11.89
C ASP A 387 -65.54 -7.21 10.80
N GLY A 388 -65.40 -7.61 9.53
CA GLY A 388 -66.02 -6.94 8.39
C GLY A 388 -67.50 -7.29 8.21
N THR A 389 -68.20 -6.44 7.46
CA THR A 389 -69.62 -6.64 7.10
C THR A 389 -69.76 -7.61 5.93
N VAL A 390 -70.77 -8.48 6.00
CA VAL A 390 -71.17 -9.38 4.90
C VAL A 390 -72.60 -9.04 4.50
N THR A 391 -72.81 -8.69 3.25
CA THR A 391 -74.15 -8.44 2.71
C THR A 391 -74.68 -9.71 2.06
N VAL A 392 -75.91 -10.11 2.39
CA VAL A 392 -76.60 -11.24 1.77
C VAL A 392 -77.93 -10.79 1.20
N GLN A 393 -78.27 -11.26 0.01
CA GLN A 393 -79.57 -11.05 -0.61
C GLN A 393 -80.37 -12.33 -0.53
N LEU A 394 -81.62 -12.25 -0.09
CA LEU A 394 -82.48 -13.41 0.07
C LEU A 394 -83.35 -13.59 -1.17
N TRP A 395 -83.67 -14.85 -1.49
CA TRP A 395 -84.72 -15.15 -2.46
C TRP A 395 -86.08 -14.76 -1.87
N GLU A 396 -86.80 -13.91 -2.60
CA GLU A 396 -88.18 -13.56 -2.33
C GLU A 396 -89.06 -14.19 -3.41
N PHE A 397 -90.10 -14.90 -2.99
CA PHE A 397 -91.03 -15.50 -3.92
C PHE A 397 -91.90 -14.40 -4.56
N ASP A 398 -91.93 -14.36 -5.89
CA ASP A 398 -92.80 -13.47 -6.65
C ASP A 398 -93.57 -14.30 -7.68
N ILE A 399 -94.90 -14.36 -7.54
CA ILE A 399 -95.79 -15.09 -8.45
C ILE A 399 -95.68 -14.59 -9.90
N THR A 400 -95.30 -13.32 -10.11
CA THR A 400 -95.10 -12.75 -11.45
C THR A 400 -93.83 -13.28 -12.14
N ALA A 401 -92.93 -13.91 -11.40
CA ALA A 401 -91.71 -14.54 -11.92
C ALA A 401 -91.92 -15.98 -12.41
N ILE A 402 -93.12 -16.56 -12.30
CA ILE A 402 -93.42 -17.97 -12.66
C ILE A 402 -93.66 -18.18 -14.18
N GLY A 403 -93.67 -17.12 -15.00
CA GLY A 403 -94.15 -17.19 -16.39
C GLY A 403 -93.27 -16.54 -17.46
N ARG A 404 -91.94 -16.48 -17.29
CA ARG A 404 -91.00 -16.10 -18.36
C ARG A 404 -89.99 -17.20 -18.64
#